data_AF-A0A2G0E617-F1
#
_entry.id   AF-A0A2G0E617-F1
#
_cell.length_a   1.000
_cell.length_b   1.000
_cell.length_c   1.000
_cell.angle_alpha   90.00
_cell.angle_beta   90.00
_cell.angle_gamma   90.00
#
_symmetry.space_group_name_H-M   'P 1'
#
loop_
_entity.id
_entity.type
_entity.pdbx_description
1 polymer ?
#
loop_
_entity_poly.entity_id
_entity_poly.type
_entity_poly.pdbx_seq_one_letter_code
_entity_poly.pdbx_strand_id
1 'polypeptide(L)'
;VTEAIAQEAIQRSLSKLPEDLREQVAFGKMEEGLCAQILHIGSYDEEPESFEKLEAFIAEEGYQRTSKEHKEIYISDPRKSAPEKMKTILRVKIEKR
;
A
#
# COMPACT_ATOMS: atom_id res chain seq x y z
N VAL A 1 -15.57 -7.81 7.83
CA VAL A 1 -15.05 -9.19 7.93
C VAL A 1 -15.10 -9.61 9.39
N THR A 2 -15.66 -10.78 9.71
CA THR A 2 -15.70 -11.31 11.08
C THR A 2 -14.48 -12.19 11.34
N GLU A 3 -14.17 -12.43 12.60
CA GLU A 3 -13.05 -13.30 12.99
C GLU A 3 -13.22 -14.75 12.48
N ALA A 4 -14.44 -15.29 12.53
CA ALA A 4 -14.74 -16.62 11.98
C ALA A 4 -14.41 -16.74 10.48
N ILE A 5 -14.80 -15.73 9.68
CA ILE A 5 -14.50 -15.69 8.24
C ILE A 5 -13.00 -15.60 8.00
N ALA A 6 -12.29 -14.78 8.81
CA ALA A 6 -10.85 -14.63 8.69
C ALA A 6 -10.10 -15.93 9.02
N GLN A 7 -10.46 -16.61 10.11
CA GLN A 7 -9.87 -17.89 10.51
C GLN A 7 -10.06 -18.96 9.45
N GLU A 8 -11.26 -19.07 8.88
CA GLU A 8 -11.54 -20.00 7.78
C GLU A 8 -10.64 -19.71 6.55
N ALA A 9 -10.50 -18.43 6.18
CA ALA A 9 -9.65 -18.02 5.07
C ALA A 9 -8.16 -18.31 5.32
N ILE A 10 -7.68 -18.10 6.55
CA ILE A 10 -6.30 -18.42 6.96
C ILE A 10 -6.05 -19.92 6.81
N GLN A 11 -6.91 -20.77 7.40
CA GLN A 11 -6.76 -22.23 7.33
C GLN A 11 -6.71 -22.76 5.90
N ARG A 12 -7.57 -22.24 5.01
CA ARG A 12 -7.56 -22.59 3.58
C ARG A 12 -6.27 -22.18 2.85
N SER A 13 -5.55 -21.20 3.38
CA SER A 13 -4.36 -20.62 2.74
C SER A 13 -3.04 -21.20 3.27
N LEU A 14 -3.01 -21.81 4.46
CA LEU A 14 -1.79 -22.32 5.09
C LEU A 14 -1.01 -23.33 4.22
N SER A 15 -1.71 -24.17 3.47
CA SER A 15 -1.08 -25.16 2.58
C SER A 15 -0.31 -24.55 1.40
N LYS A 16 -0.58 -23.28 1.08
CA LYS A 16 0.10 -22.53 0.00
C LYS A 16 1.30 -21.73 0.50
N LEU A 17 1.51 -21.68 1.82
CA LEU A 17 2.56 -20.89 2.45
C LEU A 17 3.72 -21.80 2.91
N PRO A 18 4.98 -21.32 2.83
CA PRO A 18 6.12 -21.92 3.50
C PRO A 18 5.83 -22.12 4.99
N GLU A 19 6.30 -23.23 5.57
CA GLU A 19 5.97 -23.63 6.94
C GLU A 19 6.42 -22.60 7.98
N ASP A 20 7.59 -22.00 7.75
CA ASP A 20 8.21 -20.95 8.57
C ASP A 20 7.46 -19.60 8.53
N LEU A 21 6.58 -19.38 7.56
CA LEU A 21 5.79 -18.16 7.42
C LEU A 21 4.34 -18.30 7.91
N ARG A 22 3.87 -19.52 8.22
CA ARG A 22 2.47 -19.78 8.57
C ARG A 22 2.04 -19.06 9.84
N GLU A 23 2.91 -18.99 10.84
CA GLU A 23 2.62 -18.33 12.12
C GLU A 23 2.65 -16.80 12.04
N GLN A 24 3.15 -16.22 10.95
CA GLN A 24 3.21 -14.77 10.76
C GLN A 24 1.90 -14.16 10.24
N VAL A 25 0.95 -15.00 9.80
CA VAL A 25 -0.34 -14.53 9.28
C VAL A 25 -1.28 -14.25 10.45
N ALA A 26 -1.63 -12.98 10.62
CA ALA A 26 -2.56 -12.53 11.64
C ALA A 26 -3.78 -11.83 11.04
N PHE A 27 -4.92 -11.96 11.72
CA PHE A 27 -6.09 -11.14 11.46
C PHE A 27 -6.15 -9.99 12.47
N GLY A 28 -6.31 -8.77 11.98
CA GLY A 28 -6.31 -7.59 12.82
C GLY A 28 -6.96 -6.39 12.16
N LYS A 29 -6.96 -5.27 12.89
CA LYS A 29 -7.40 -3.97 12.41
C LYS A 29 -6.22 -3.01 12.44
N MET A 30 -6.16 -2.14 11.45
CA MET A 30 -5.17 -1.08 11.39
C MET A 30 -5.88 0.21 10.98
N GLU A 31 -5.62 1.28 11.72
CA GLU A 31 -6.11 2.61 11.40
C GLU A 31 -4.95 3.41 10.80
N GLU A 32 -5.12 3.90 9.58
CA GLU A 32 -4.07 4.66 8.89
C GLU A 32 -3.96 6.10 9.38
N GLY A 33 -5.09 6.70 9.78
CA GLY A 33 -5.18 8.13 10.04
C GLY A 33 -5.22 8.96 8.74
N LEU A 34 -4.87 10.24 8.86
CA LEU A 34 -4.86 11.17 7.74
C LEU A 34 -3.69 10.87 6.79
N CYS A 35 -4.01 10.67 5.51
CA CYS A 35 -3.03 10.36 4.49
C CYS A 35 -3.28 11.18 3.22
N ALA A 36 -2.22 11.42 2.46
CA ALA A 36 -2.31 11.78 1.05
C ALA A 36 -1.94 10.56 0.20
N GLN A 37 -2.50 10.47 -1.01
CA GLN A 37 -2.21 9.37 -1.93
C GLN A 37 -2.28 9.80 -3.39
N ILE A 38 -1.55 9.09 -4.24
CA ILE A 38 -1.60 9.23 -5.69
C ILE A 38 -1.66 7.85 -6.35
N LEU A 39 -2.38 7.75 -7.47
CA LEU A 39 -2.32 6.56 -8.33
C LEU A 39 -1.13 6.72 -9.28
N HIS A 40 -0.08 5.94 -9.06
CA HIS A 40 1.02 5.78 -9.99
C HIS A 40 0.60 4.83 -11.11
N ILE A 41 0.87 5.23 -12.36
CA ILE A 41 0.68 4.42 -13.56
C ILE A 41 2.01 4.42 -14.32
N GLY A 42 2.67 3.27 -14.39
CA GLY A 42 4.02 3.17 -14.94
C GLY A 42 4.89 2.13 -14.23
N SER A 43 6.18 2.11 -14.60
CA SER A 43 7.18 1.27 -13.94
C SER A 43 7.44 1.76 -12.52
N TYR A 44 7.78 0.85 -11.60
CA TYR A 44 8.16 1.23 -10.23
C TYR A 44 9.38 2.18 -10.19
N ASP A 45 10.25 2.12 -11.20
CA ASP A 45 11.40 3.04 -11.34
C ASP A 45 10.97 4.51 -11.54
N GLU A 46 9.74 4.75 -12.00
CA GLU A 46 9.17 6.07 -12.27
C GLU A 46 8.34 6.61 -11.08
N GLU A 47 8.24 5.85 -9.98
CA GLU A 47 7.57 6.30 -8.75
C GLU A 47 8.12 7.62 -8.18
N PRO A 48 9.43 7.95 -8.26
CA PRO A 48 9.95 9.24 -7.81
C PRO A 48 9.19 10.43 -8.41
N GLU A 49 8.79 10.38 -9.68
CA GLU A 49 8.00 11.45 -10.33
C GLU A 49 6.60 11.59 -9.72
N SER A 50 6.01 10.48 -9.26
CA SER A 50 4.71 10.48 -8.60
C SER A 50 4.82 10.98 -7.17
N PHE A 51 5.91 10.67 -6.47
CA PHE A 51 6.20 11.25 -5.17
C PHE A 51 6.42 12.76 -5.26
N GLU A 52 7.17 13.26 -6.25
CA GLU A 52 7.36 14.71 -6.43
C GLU A 52 6.03 15.46 -6.59
N LYS A 53 5.11 14.92 -7.40
CA LYS A 53 3.74 15.47 -7.56
C LYS A 53 2.96 15.42 -6.26
N LEU A 54 3.06 14.31 -5.51
CA LEU A 54 2.38 14.13 -4.24
C LEU A 54 2.90 15.10 -3.17
N GLU A 55 4.21 15.31 -3.07
CA GLU A 55 4.82 16.27 -2.14
C GLU A 55 4.38 17.70 -2.45
N ALA A 56 4.38 18.09 -3.73
CA ALA A 56 3.90 19.40 -4.15
C ALA A 56 2.45 19.65 -3.73
N PHE A 57 1.57 18.67 -3.97
CA PHE A 57 0.17 18.72 -3.54
C PHE A 57 0.03 18.82 -2.01
N ILE A 58 0.76 18.00 -1.25
CA ILE A 58 0.73 18.03 0.23
C ILE A 58 1.12 19.42 0.76
N ALA A 59 2.18 20.01 0.20
CA ALA A 59 2.67 21.32 0.61
C ALA A 59 1.69 22.45 0.24
N GLU A 60 1.10 22.39 -0.96
CA GLU A 60 0.09 23.36 -1.44
C GLU A 60 -1.14 23.38 -0.53
N GLU A 61 -1.59 22.22 -0.06
CA GLU A 61 -2.73 22.08 0.85
C GLU A 61 -2.40 22.45 2.32
N GLY A 62 -1.17 22.87 2.61
CA GLY A 62 -0.75 23.27 3.96
C GLY A 62 -0.49 22.11 4.92
N TYR A 63 -0.12 20.95 4.38
CA TYR A 63 0.27 19.76 5.14
C TYR A 63 1.76 19.46 4.98
N GLN A 64 2.24 18.49 5.76
CA GLN A 64 3.55 17.89 5.62
C GLN A 64 3.48 16.39 5.91
N ARG A 65 4.42 15.61 5.37
CA ARG A 65 4.54 14.19 5.72
C ARG A 65 5.00 14.02 7.16
N THR A 66 4.41 13.07 7.87
CA THR A 66 4.81 12.74 9.24
C THR A 66 6.08 11.88 9.29
N SER A 67 6.42 11.20 8.20
CA SER A 67 7.61 10.35 8.10
C SER A 67 8.03 10.09 6.64
N LYS A 68 9.22 9.51 6.47
CA LYS A 68 9.70 9.01 5.16
C LYS A 68 9.06 7.68 4.73
N GLU A 69 8.37 6.99 5.64
CA GLU A 69 7.67 5.77 5.30
C GLU A 69 6.49 6.08 4.37
N HIS A 70 6.20 5.13 3.49
CA HIS A 70 5.05 5.15 2.61
C HIS A 70 4.48 3.75 2.50
N LYS A 71 3.23 3.68 2.04
CA LYS A 71 2.54 2.43 1.75
C LYS A 71 2.27 2.35 0.26
N GLU A 72 2.63 1.22 -0.31
CA GLU A 72 2.31 0.86 -1.69
C GLU A 72 1.15 -0.14 -1.69
N ILE A 73 0.14 0.13 -2.52
CA ILE A 73 -0.99 -0.79 -2.74
C ILE A 73 -0.98 -1.18 -4.20
N TYR A 74 -0.45 -2.37 -4.49
CA TYR A 74 -0.39 -2.91 -5.84
C TYR A 74 -1.77 -3.37 -6.30
N ILE A 75 -2.33 -2.65 -7.27
CA ILE A 75 -3.63 -2.99 -7.87
C ILE A 75 -3.43 -3.98 -9.03
N SER A 76 -2.34 -3.80 -9.79
CA SER A 76 -1.96 -4.69 -10.90
C SER A 76 -1.03 -5.82 -10.42
N ASP A 77 -1.19 -7.03 -10.99
CA ASP A 77 -0.20 -8.10 -10.83
C ASP A 77 0.97 -7.82 -11.79
N PRO A 78 2.20 -7.54 -11.30
CA PRO A 78 3.35 -7.20 -12.14
C PRO A 78 3.77 -8.36 -13.07
N ARG A 79 3.38 -9.60 -12.77
CA ARG A 79 3.67 -10.76 -13.63
C ARG A 79 2.73 -10.86 -14.84
N LYS A 80 1.64 -10.08 -14.85
CA LYS A 80 0.57 -10.14 -15.87
C LYS A 80 0.37 -8.83 -16.60
N SER A 81 0.99 -7.74 -16.12
CA SER A 81 0.78 -6.39 -16.62
C SER A 81 2.08 -5.87 -17.20
N ALA A 82 2.01 -5.26 -18.38
CA ALA A 82 3.16 -4.55 -18.92
C ALA A 82 3.49 -3.33 -18.03
N PRO A 83 4.78 -2.98 -17.81
CA PRO A 83 5.17 -1.96 -16.85
C PRO A 83 4.42 -0.63 -17.00
N GLU A 84 4.23 -0.16 -18.24
CA GLU A 84 3.56 1.10 -18.56
C GLU A 84 2.05 1.12 -18.23
N LYS A 85 1.47 -0.03 -17.85
CA LYS A 85 0.06 -0.19 -17.47
C LYS A 85 -0.10 -0.64 -16.02
N MET A 86 0.99 -0.83 -15.28
CA MET A 86 0.94 -1.18 -13.87
C MET A 86 0.31 -0.03 -13.09
N LYS A 87 -0.42 -0.38 -12.03
CA LYS A 87 -1.14 0.57 -11.19
C LYS A 87 -0.80 0.29 -9.73
N THR A 88 -0.25 1.31 -9.08
CA THR A 88 0.12 1.28 -7.66
C THR A 88 -0.41 2.53 -6.99
N ILE A 89 -1.10 2.40 -5.87
CA ILE A 89 -1.41 3.56 -5.05
C ILE A 89 -0.23 3.79 -4.12
N LEU A 90 0.40 4.96 -4.23
CA LEU A 90 1.41 5.43 -3.29
C LEU A 90 0.72 6.28 -2.23
N ARG A 91 0.90 5.96 -0.96
CA ARG A 91 0.23 6.61 0.16
C ARG A 91 1.20 7.00 1.26
N VAL A 92 1.07 8.21 1.78
CA VAL A 92 1.91 8.76 2.85
C VAL A 92 1.04 9.35 3.95
N LYS A 93 1.47 9.20 5.21
CA LYS A 93 0.81 9.85 6.35
C LYS A 93 1.17 11.33 6.38
N ILE A 94 0.19 12.17 6.67
CA ILE A 94 0.34 13.62 6.69
C ILE A 94 -0.25 14.24 7.96
N GLU A 95 0.25 15.41 8.31
CA GLU A 95 -0.28 16.26 9.37
C GLU A 95 -0.30 17.72 8.90
N LYS A 96 -1.12 18.54 9.58
CA LYS A 96 -1.18 19.97 9.25
C LYS A 96 0.15 20.61 9.62
N ARG A 97 0.67 21.45 8.71
CA ARG A 97 1.90 22.19 8.92
C ARG A 97 1.75 23.27 9.99
#